data_AF-A0AAP7DJR7-F1
#
_entry.id   AF-A0AAP7DJR7-F1
#
_cell.length_a   1.000
_cell.length_b   1.000
_cell.length_c   1.000
_cell.angle_alpha   90.00
_cell.angle_beta   90.00
_cell.angle_gamma   90.00
#
_symmetry.space_group_name_H-M   'P 1'
#
loop_
_entity.id
_entity.type
_entity.pdbx_description
1 polymer ?
#
loop_
_entity_poly.entity_id
_entity_poly.type
_entity_poly.pdbx_seq_one_letter_code
_entity_poly.pdbx_strand_id
1 'polypeptide(L)'
;MKKTLFDIANKVKDEKSFLNFINELRNDRINRKEEWENESIEAFLESAYDWGKESIQGLQFYDKPDNPWKRCAQIIYMGKIYE
;
A
#
# COMPACT_ATOMS: atom_id res chain seq x y z
N MET A 1 2.70 0.11 21.13
CA MET A 1 1.66 0.33 20.11
C MET A 1 1.87 -0.66 18.97
N LYS A 2 0.80 -1.32 18.49
CA LYS A 2 0.88 -2.20 17.32
C LYS A 2 1.11 -1.33 16.08
N LYS A 3 2.10 -1.66 15.24
CA LYS A 3 2.37 -0.92 13.99
C LYS A 3 1.18 -1.10 13.04
N THR A 4 0.73 -0.02 12.42
CA THR A 4 -0.32 -0.07 11.38
C THR A 4 0.26 -0.60 10.06
N LEU A 5 -0.61 -1.04 9.15
CA LEU A 5 -0.20 -1.43 7.80
C LEU A 5 0.49 -0.28 7.05
N PHE A 6 0.01 0.96 7.27
CA PHE A 6 0.66 2.19 6.77
C PHE A 6 2.08 2.36 7.32
N ASP A 7 2.30 2.14 8.62
CA ASP A 7 3.63 2.19 9.21
C ASP A 7 4.58 1.15 8.61
N ILE A 8 4.05 -0.03 8.27
CA ILE A 8 4.81 -1.14 7.69
C ILE A 8 5.21 -0.78 6.25
N ALA A 9 4.26 -0.31 5.42
CA ALA A 9 4.54 0.16 4.06
C ALA A 9 5.61 1.25 4.05
N ASN A 10 5.54 2.21 4.98
CA ASN A 10 6.50 3.31 5.07
C ASN A 10 7.90 2.91 5.59
N LYS A 11 8.05 1.71 6.17
CA LYS A 11 9.32 1.17 6.66
C LYS A 11 9.98 0.16 5.71
N VAL A 12 9.35 -0.12 4.57
CA VAL A 12 9.96 -0.94 3.51
C VAL A 12 11.22 -0.25 2.99
N LYS A 13 12.31 -1.02 2.90
CA LYS A 13 13.63 -0.55 2.47
C LYS A 13 14.36 -1.51 1.53
N ASP A 14 13.94 -2.77 1.50
CA ASP A 14 14.56 -3.87 0.77
C ASP A 14 13.51 -4.93 0.44
N GLU A 15 13.88 -5.94 -0.35
CA GLU A 15 13.01 -7.05 -0.73
C GLU A 15 12.45 -7.79 0.49
N LYS A 16 13.26 -8.02 1.52
CA LYS A 16 12.84 -8.73 2.73
C LYS A 16 11.72 -7.98 3.47
N SER A 17 11.87 -6.67 3.64
CA SER A 17 10.85 -5.83 4.26
C SER A 17 9.62 -5.66 3.37
N PHE A 18 9.77 -5.71 2.05
CA PHE A 18 8.65 -5.72 1.10
C PHE A 18 7.83 -7.01 1.18
N LEU A 19 8.48 -8.18 1.22
CA LEU A 19 7.79 -9.46 1.42
C LEU A 19 7.07 -9.52 2.77
N ASN A 20 7.66 -8.95 3.82
CA ASN A 20 6.98 -8.78 5.10
C ASN A 20 5.72 -7.91 4.96
N PHE A 21 5.79 -6.78 4.24
CA PHE A 21 4.63 -5.95 3.99
C PHE A 21 3.51 -6.71 3.25
N ILE A 22 3.82 -7.49 2.22
CA ILE A 22 2.82 -8.30 1.50
C ILE A 22 2.15 -9.30 2.44
N ASN A 23 2.92 -9.97 3.30
CA ASN A 23 2.36 -10.91 4.28
C ASN A 23 1.40 -10.22 5.26
N GLU A 24 1.78 -9.04 5.77
CA GLU A 24 0.94 -8.26 6.67
C GLU A 24 -0.31 -7.72 5.97
N LEU A 25 -0.21 -7.30 4.70
CA LEU A 25 -1.36 -6.88 3.87
C LEU A 25 -2.35 -8.03 3.68
N ARG A 26 -1.87 -9.24 3.37
CA ARG A 26 -2.72 -10.44 3.27
C ARG A 26 -3.43 -10.73 4.59
N ASN A 27 -2.69 -10.68 5.71
CA ASN A 27 -3.27 -10.90 7.03
C ASN A 27 -4.31 -9.83 7.39
N ASP A 28 -4.06 -8.58 7.02
CA ASP A 28 -5.01 -7.48 7.18
C ASP A 28 -6.30 -7.75 6.39
N ARG A 29 -6.20 -8.16 5.11
CA ARG A 29 -7.37 -8.51 4.27
C ARG A 29 -8.24 -9.62 4.84
N ILE A 30 -7.61 -10.61 5.49
CA ILE A 30 -8.31 -11.76 6.10
C ILE A 30 -9.03 -11.35 7.38
N ASN A 31 -8.40 -10.52 8.21
CA ASN A 31 -8.88 -10.25 9.57
C ASN A 31 -9.72 -8.97 9.69
N ARG A 32 -9.67 -8.08 8.69
CA ARG A 32 -10.25 -6.73 8.73
C ARG A 32 -10.88 -6.39 7.38
N LYS A 33 -11.63 -7.33 6.80
CA LYS A 33 -12.21 -7.18 5.46
C LYS A 33 -13.08 -5.91 5.37
N GLU A 34 -13.80 -5.60 6.43
CA GLU A 34 -14.68 -4.45 6.57
C GLU A 34 -13.95 -3.08 6.63
N GLU A 35 -12.64 -3.07 6.83
CA GLU A 35 -11.81 -1.85 6.79
C GLU A 35 -11.25 -1.56 5.38
N TRP A 36 -11.64 -2.33 4.36
CA TRP A 36 -11.15 -2.17 2.98
C TRP A 36 -12.21 -1.47 2.13
N GLU A 37 -11.83 -0.37 1.48
CA GLU A 37 -12.70 0.30 0.51
C GLU A 37 -12.92 -0.58 -0.73
N ASN A 38 -11.86 -1.29 -1.16
CA ASN A 38 -11.89 -2.13 -2.36
C ASN A 38 -12.01 -3.61 -2.02
N GLU A 39 -13.21 -4.17 -2.21
CA GLU A 39 -13.50 -5.55 -1.81
C GLU A 39 -13.09 -6.62 -2.82
N SER A 40 -13.06 -6.31 -4.12
CA SER A 40 -12.65 -7.22 -5.19
C SER A 40 -11.19 -7.02 -5.60
N ILE A 41 -10.62 -8.02 -6.29
CA ILE A 41 -9.24 -7.90 -6.79
C ILE A 41 -9.14 -6.85 -7.89
N GLU A 42 -10.18 -6.72 -8.72
CA GLU A 42 -10.27 -5.73 -9.79
C GLU A 42 -10.25 -4.30 -9.21
N ALA A 43 -11.13 -4.01 -8.25
CA ALA A 43 -11.20 -2.70 -7.61
C ALA A 43 -9.89 -2.37 -6.89
N PHE A 44 -9.31 -3.35 -6.16
CA PHE A 44 -8.03 -3.17 -5.47
C PHE A 44 -6.90 -2.79 -6.43
N LEU A 45 -6.81 -3.46 -7.58
CA LEU A 45 -5.78 -3.20 -8.58
C LEU A 45 -6.01 -1.88 -9.31
N GLU A 46 -7.27 -1.53 -9.59
CA GLU A 46 -7.67 -0.26 -10.20
C GLU A 46 -7.26 0.92 -9.30
N SER A 47 -7.67 0.92 -8.04
CA SER A 47 -7.32 1.99 -7.09
C SER A 47 -5.82 2.10 -6.83
N ALA A 48 -5.09 0.97 -6.75
CA ALA A 48 -3.63 0.99 -6.65
C ALA A 48 -2.99 1.62 -7.90
N TYR A 49 -3.49 1.28 -9.09
CA TYR A 49 -3.00 1.83 -10.35
C TYR A 49 -3.28 3.33 -10.45
N ASP A 50 -4.51 3.77 -10.18
CA ASP A 50 -4.92 5.16 -10.32
C ASP A 50 -4.14 6.06 -9.37
N TRP A 51 -4.06 5.70 -8.08
CA TRP A 51 -3.23 6.45 -7.16
C TRP A 51 -1.75 6.42 -7.56
N GLY A 52 -1.25 5.28 -8.03
CA GLY A 52 0.13 5.13 -8.51
C GLY A 52 0.46 6.05 -9.67
N LYS A 53 -0.51 6.28 -10.57
CA LYS A 53 -0.43 7.18 -11.73
C LYS A 53 -0.50 8.64 -11.29
N GLU A 54 -1.46 9.01 -10.45
CA GLU A 54 -1.62 10.37 -9.95
C GLU A 54 -0.40 10.85 -9.15
N SER A 55 0.15 9.97 -8.32
CA SER A 55 1.30 10.29 -7.46
C SER A 55 2.67 10.07 -8.12
N ILE A 56 2.73 9.89 -9.45
CA ILE A 56 4.00 9.56 -10.14
C ILE A 56 5.06 10.65 -10.02
N GLN A 57 4.63 11.91 -9.86
CA GLN A 57 5.45 13.10 -9.60
C GLN A 57 5.40 13.57 -8.13
N GLY A 58 4.82 12.77 -7.23
CA GLY A 58 4.45 13.20 -5.87
C GLY A 58 3.08 13.88 -5.82
N LEU A 59 2.61 14.20 -4.62
CA LEU A 59 1.39 14.98 -4.36
C LEU A 59 1.68 16.01 -3.26
N GLN A 60 0.75 16.96 -3.03
CA GLN A 60 0.90 18.01 -2.02
C GLN A 60 1.31 17.49 -0.62
N PHE A 61 0.83 16.31 -0.22
CA PHE A 61 1.13 15.68 1.07
C PHE A 61 1.83 14.33 0.94
N TYR A 62 2.43 14.06 -0.23
CA TYR A 62 3.10 12.80 -0.51
C TYR A 62 4.39 13.03 -1.28
N ASP A 63 5.51 12.80 -0.59
CA ASP A 63 6.82 12.73 -1.21
C ASP A 63 7.07 11.31 -1.74
N LYS A 64 7.24 11.20 -3.05
CA LYS A 64 7.58 9.94 -3.70
C LYS A 64 8.96 9.46 -3.24
N PRO A 65 9.10 8.25 -2.69
CA PRO A 65 10.40 7.73 -2.29
C PRO A 65 11.21 7.29 -3.52
N ASP A 66 12.52 7.52 -3.47
CA ASP A 66 13.46 6.99 -4.48
C ASP A 66 13.59 5.46 -4.41
N ASN A 67 13.30 4.87 -3.24
CA ASN A 67 13.38 3.44 -3.04
C ASN A 67 12.22 2.73 -3.75
N PRO A 68 12.48 1.89 -4.78
CA PRO A 68 11.42 1.25 -5.55
C PRO A 68 10.59 0.27 -4.71
N TRP A 69 11.19 -0.43 -3.74
CA TRP A 69 10.45 -1.34 -2.86
C TRP A 69 9.45 -0.59 -1.99
N LYS A 70 9.87 0.56 -1.44
CA LYS A 70 8.99 1.42 -0.65
C LYS A 70 7.88 2.00 -1.52
N ARG A 71 8.21 2.43 -2.75
CA ARG A 71 7.22 2.94 -3.71
C ARG A 71 6.19 1.86 -4.06
N CYS A 72 6.62 0.64 -4.36
CA CYS A 72 5.72 -0.48 -4.61
C CYS A 72 4.81 -0.78 -3.41
N ALA A 73 5.36 -0.78 -2.18
CA ALA A 73 4.55 -1.00 -0.98
C ALA A 73 3.47 0.06 -0.79
N GLN A 74 3.80 1.34 -1.01
CA GLN A 74 2.85 2.44 -0.92
C GLN A 74 1.76 2.34 -1.99
N ILE A 75 2.11 2.06 -3.25
CA ILE A 75 1.13 1.85 -4.34
C ILE A 75 0.15 0.73 -3.98
N ILE A 76 0.67 -0.43 -3.56
CA ILE A 76 -0.17 -1.58 -3.20
C ILE A 76 -1.03 -1.28 -1.97
N TYR A 77 -0.50 -0.55 -0.98
CA TYR A 77 -1.27 -0.12 0.19
C TYR A 77 -2.46 0.77 -0.20
N MET A 78 -2.30 1.65 -1.19
CA MET A 78 -3.39 2.50 -1.65
C MET A 78 -4.51 1.73 -2.33
N GLY A 79 -4.23 0.53 -2.89
CA GLY A 79 -5.30 -0.38 -3.31
C GLY A 79 -6.29 -0.75 -2.20
N LYS A 80 -5.90 -0.68 -0.91
CA LYS A 80 -6.81 -0.92 0.22
C LYS A 80 -7.76 0.26 0.48
N ILE A 81 -7.28 1.51 0.34
CA ILE A 81 -7.91 2.71 0.94
C ILE A 81 -8.25 3.83 -0.04
N TYR A 82 -7.79 3.75 -1.29
CA TYR A 82 -8.06 4.76 -2.30
C TYR A 82 -9.41 4.45 -2.97
N GLU A 83 -10.33 5.41 -2.94
CA GLU A 83 -11.65 5.33 -3.56
C GLU A 83 -11.60 5.47 -5.10
#